data_AF-A0A5D2QWI2-F1
#
_entry.id   AF-A0A5D2QWI2-F1
#
_cell.length_a   1.000
_cell.length_b   1.000
_cell.length_c   1.000
_cell.angle_alpha   90.00
_cell.angle_beta   90.00
_cell.angle_gamma   90.00
#
_symmetry.space_group_name_H-M   'P 1'
#
loop_
_entity.id
_entity.type
_entity.pdbx_description
1 polymer ?
#
loop_
_entity_poly.entity_id
_entity_poly.type
_entity_poly.pdbx_seq_one_letter_code
_entity_poly.pdbx_strand_id
1 'polypeptide(L)'
;MCIHFLQQRRPAILPCLQGMETTFSVTVDDVECASFDKVENLCNFGSSNQEIVAQLVWAFFNYWAYIHDDANSVISVYAQEA
;
A
#
# COMPACT_ATOMS: atom_id res chain seq x y z
N MET A 1 1.46 -4.20 -7.03
CA MET A 1 0.36 -5.19 -6.83
C MET A 1 0.24 -5.62 -5.38
N CYS A 2 1.20 -6.36 -4.79
CA CYS A 2 1.09 -6.81 -3.39
C CYS A 2 1.01 -5.66 -2.37
N ILE A 3 1.89 -4.66 -2.49
CA ILE A 3 1.87 -3.47 -1.60
C ILE A 3 0.52 -2.75 -1.68
N HIS A 4 0.08 -2.41 -2.90
CA HIS A 4 -1.23 -1.79 -3.12
C HIS A 4 -2.38 -2.63 -2.54
N PHE A 5 -2.40 -3.95 -2.78
CA PHE A 5 -3.42 -4.83 -2.22
C PHE A 5 -3.46 -4.80 -0.68
N LEU A 6 -2.29 -4.81 -0.04
CA LEU A 6 -2.17 -4.72 1.43
C LEU A 6 -2.56 -3.33 1.98
N GLN A 7 -2.32 -2.27 1.21
CA GLN A 7 -2.79 -0.91 1.50
C GLN A 7 -4.32 -0.77 1.39
N GLN A 8 -4.96 -1.54 0.51
CA GLN A 8 -6.41 -1.53 0.28
C GLN A 8 -7.21 -2.42 1.24
N ARG A 9 -6.56 -3.24 2.07
CA ARG A 9 -7.27 -4.02 3.10
C ARG A 9 -7.98 -3.09 4.08
N ARG A 10 -9.04 -3.59 4.70
CA ARG A 10 -9.78 -2.88 5.75
C ARG A 10 -9.94 -3.83 6.95
N PRO A 11 -9.22 -3.61 8.07
CA PRO A 11 -8.20 -2.56 8.30
C PRO A 11 -6.97 -2.70 7.40
N ALA A 12 -6.30 -1.58 7.09
CA ALA A 12 -5.13 -1.57 6.21
C ALA A 12 -3.94 -2.28 6.88
N ILE A 13 -3.22 -3.09 6.10
CA ILE A 13 -2.03 -3.81 6.59
C ILE A 13 -0.78 -2.96 6.39
N LEU A 14 -0.70 -2.22 5.28
CA LEU A 14 0.39 -1.29 4.99
C LEU A 14 -0.14 0.14 4.83
N PRO A 15 0.58 1.16 5.30
CA PRO A 15 0.29 2.54 4.98
C PRO A 15 0.80 2.91 3.57
N CYS A 16 0.36 4.06 3.07
CA CYS A 16 1.00 4.74 1.95
C CYS A 16 2.09 5.68 2.48
N LEU A 17 3.36 5.25 2.40
CA LEU A 17 4.48 6.03 2.95
C LEU A 17 4.67 7.40 2.27
N GLN A 18 4.33 7.50 0.99
CA GLN A 18 4.35 8.78 0.26
C GLN A 18 3.16 9.70 0.56
N GLY A 19 2.09 9.16 1.15
CA GLY A 19 0.93 9.94 1.60
C GLY A 19 1.04 10.42 3.05
N MET A 20 2.14 10.11 3.74
CA MET A 20 2.42 10.49 5.13
C MET A 20 3.29 11.75 5.20
N GLU A 21 3.55 12.24 6.41
CA GLU A 21 4.52 13.32 6.63
C GLU A 21 5.90 12.91 6.08
N THR A 22 6.47 13.73 5.20
CA THR A 22 7.78 13.46 4.59
C THR A 22 8.89 13.56 5.64
N THR A 23 9.63 12.47 5.85
CA THR A 23 10.84 12.47 6.70
C THR A 23 12.12 12.28 5.89
N PHE A 24 11.98 11.83 4.63
CA PHE A 24 13.04 11.67 3.65
C PHE A 24 12.60 12.29 2.33
N SER A 25 13.44 13.15 1.73
CA SER A 25 13.28 13.62 0.36
C SER A 25 14.64 13.67 -0.33
N VAL A 26 14.69 13.17 -1.55
CA VAL A 26 15.85 13.24 -2.44
C VAL A 26 15.37 13.50 -3.86
N THR A 27 16.11 14.30 -4.62
CA THR A 27 15.86 14.50 -6.05
C THR A 27 16.88 13.72 -6.85
N VAL A 28 16.42 12.86 -7.75
CA VAL A 28 17.25 12.07 -8.67
C VAL A 28 16.74 12.32 -10.08
N ASP A 29 17.59 12.81 -10.97
CA ASP A 29 17.25 13.11 -12.38
C ASP A 29 15.95 13.93 -12.53
N ASP A 30 15.87 15.05 -11.78
CA ASP A 30 14.70 15.95 -11.72
C ASP A 30 13.39 15.33 -11.18
N VAL A 31 13.44 14.11 -10.64
CA VAL A 31 12.32 13.45 -9.98
C VAL A 31 12.50 13.52 -8.47
N GLU A 32 11.57 14.19 -7.78
CA GLU A 32 11.52 14.20 -6.32
C GLU A 32 10.95 12.89 -5.78
N CYS A 33 11.72 12.25 -4.90
CA CYS A 33 11.37 11.04 -4.19
C CYS A 33 11.22 11.37 -2.69
N ALA A 34 9.99 11.71 -2.29
CA ALA A 34 9.62 12.03 -0.92
C ALA A 34 8.83 10.88 -0.27
N SER A 35 9.16 10.51 0.97
CA SER A 35 8.44 9.49 1.73
C SER A 35 8.68 9.60 3.24
N PHE A 36 7.82 8.94 4.01
CA PHE A 36 8.10 8.61 5.42
C PHE A 36 9.00 7.38 5.51
N ASP A 37 10.23 7.55 5.97
CA ASP A 37 11.27 6.50 6.05
C ASP A 37 11.51 5.95 7.45
N LYS A 38 10.94 6.55 8.50
CA LYS A 38 11.04 6.10 9.90
C LYS A 38 10.15 4.88 10.19
N VAL A 39 10.28 3.84 9.38
CA VAL A 39 9.43 2.64 9.35
C VAL A 39 9.39 1.88 10.66
N GLU A 40 10.39 2.04 11.52
CA GLU A 40 10.42 1.52 12.89
C GLU A 40 9.22 1.99 13.73
N ASN A 41 8.72 3.20 13.45
CA ASN A 41 7.54 3.77 14.12
C ASN A 41 6.22 3.11 13.65
N LEU A 42 6.26 2.28 12.59
CA LEU A 42 5.09 1.70 11.94
C LEU A 42 4.94 0.19 12.18
N CYS A 43 5.78 -0.40 13.03
CA CYS A 43 5.79 -1.84 13.31
C CYS A 43 4.40 -2.42 13.69
N ASN A 44 3.53 -1.62 14.31
CA ASN A 44 2.20 -2.02 14.74
C ASN A 44 1.06 -1.51 13.84
N PHE A 45 1.35 -0.85 12.72
CA PHE A 45 0.32 -0.25 11.85
C PHE A 45 -0.75 -1.27 11.43
N GLY A 46 -0.32 -2.41 10.89
CA GLY A 46 -1.21 -3.47 10.41
C GLY A 46 -1.81 -4.36 11.50
N SER A 47 -1.50 -4.12 12.78
CA SER A 47 -1.87 -5.03 13.89
C SER A 47 -3.38 -5.18 14.11
N SER A 48 -4.18 -4.23 13.62
CA SER A 48 -5.64 -4.29 13.69
C SER A 48 -6.24 -5.26 12.66
N ASN A 49 -5.53 -5.57 11.57
CA ASN A 49 -5.95 -6.57 10.60
C ASN A 49 -5.60 -7.97 11.13
N GLN A 50 -6.60 -8.87 11.13
CA GLN A 50 -6.49 -10.23 11.68
C GLN A 50 -6.49 -11.32 10.59
N GLU A 51 -6.35 -10.94 9.32
CA GLU A 51 -6.32 -11.88 8.21
C GLU A 51 -5.05 -12.70 8.24
N ILE A 52 -5.19 -14.02 8.21
CA ILE A 52 -4.04 -14.92 8.12
C ILE A 52 -3.49 -14.96 6.70
N VAL A 53 -2.23 -15.38 6.53
CA VAL A 53 -1.55 -15.44 5.24
C VAL A 53 -2.36 -16.20 4.18
N ALA A 54 -3.01 -17.32 4.56
CA ALA A 54 -3.82 -18.10 3.62
C ALA A 54 -5.02 -17.29 3.07
N GLN A 55 -5.67 -16.49 3.91
CA GLN A 55 -6.77 -15.61 3.51
C GLN A 55 -6.27 -14.49 2.60
N LEU A 56 -5.11 -13.90 2.92
CA LEU A 56 -4.51 -12.84 2.11
C LEU A 56 -4.10 -13.34 0.72
N VAL A 57 -3.53 -14.53 0.63
CA VAL A 57 -3.15 -15.15 -0.66
C VAL A 57 -4.40 -15.40 -1.50
N TRP A 58 -5.44 -15.99 -0.92
CA TRP A 58 -6.71 -16.22 -1.63
C TRP A 58 -7.33 -14.89 -2.08
N ALA A 59 -7.44 -13.92 -1.18
CA ALA A 59 -8.06 -12.63 -1.47
C ALA A 59 -7.26 -11.81 -2.50
N PHE A 60 -5.93 -11.94 -2.52
CA PHE A 60 -5.07 -11.31 -3.52
C PHE A 60 -5.42 -11.82 -4.92
N PHE A 61 -5.44 -13.14 -5.12
CA PHE A 61 -5.79 -13.71 -6.42
C PHE A 61 -7.24 -13.41 -6.80
N ASN A 62 -8.17 -13.47 -5.84
CA ASN A 62 -9.56 -13.13 -6.09
C ASN A 62 -9.72 -11.66 -6.54
N TYR A 63 -8.96 -10.74 -5.94
CA TYR A 63 -8.98 -9.33 -6.33
C TYR A 63 -8.54 -9.13 -7.78
N TRP A 64 -7.38 -9.66 -8.16
CA TRP A 64 -6.86 -9.48 -9.52
C TRP A 64 -7.63 -10.25 -10.59
N ALA A 65 -8.19 -11.41 -10.24
CA ALA A 65 -8.89 -12.24 -11.20
C ALA A 65 -10.33 -11.76 -11.48
N TYR A 66 -10.98 -11.13 -10.50
CA TYR A 66 -12.43 -10.88 -10.57
C TYR A 66 -12.88 -9.48 -10.16
N ILE A 67 -12.09 -8.73 -9.41
CA ILE A 67 -12.52 -7.45 -8.84
C ILE A 67 -11.84 -6.27 -9.54
N HIS A 68 -10.56 -6.39 -9.84
CA HIS A 68 -9.81 -5.29 -10.44
C HIS A 68 -10.30 -5.00 -11.85
N ASP A 69 -10.72 -3.75 -12.07
CA ASP A 69 -11.15 -3.28 -13.38
C ASP A 69 -9.93 -2.78 -14.15
N ASP A 70 -9.24 -3.69 -14.83
CA ASP A 70 -8.06 -3.41 -15.66
C ASP A 70 -8.34 -2.36 -16.76
N ALA A 71 -9.60 -2.15 -17.16
CA ALA A 71 -9.93 -1.20 -18.21
C ALA A 71 -10.02 0.25 -17.71
N ASN A 72 -10.30 0.46 -16.42
CA ASN A 72 -10.59 1.79 -15.88
C ASN A 72 -9.80 2.16 -14.61
N SER A 73 -9.00 1.23 -14.06
CA SER A 73 -8.31 1.44 -12.78
C SER A 73 -6.80 1.40 -12.95
N VAL A 74 -6.09 2.26 -12.21
CA VAL A 74 -4.62 2.25 -12.13
C VAL A 74 -4.19 1.86 -10.73
N ILE A 75 -3.24 0.93 -10.65
CA ILE A 75 -2.67 0.50 -9.38
C ILE A 75 -1.58 1.49 -8.99
N SER A 76 -1.80 2.25 -7.92
CA SER A 76 -0.79 3.16 -7.36
C SER A 76 -0.40 2.75 -5.94
N VAL A 77 0.89 2.72 -5.67
CA VAL A 77 1.42 2.59 -4.29
C VAL A 77 1.66 3.95 -3.62
N TYR A 78 1.62 5.02 -4.42
CA TYR A 78 1.89 6.40 -4.03
C TYR A 78 0.63 7.15 -3.57
N ALA A 79 -0.56 6.66 -3.96
CA ALA A 79 -1.84 7.29 -3.66
C ALA A 79 -2.83 6.23 -3.18
N GLN A 80 -3.49 6.52 -2.07
CA GLN A 80 -4.70 5.82 -1.66
C GLN A 80 -5.88 6.62 -2.20
N GLU A 81 -6.59 6.09 -3.20
CA GLU A 81 -7.90 6.63 -3.57
C GLU A 81 -8.84 6.49 -2.36
N ALA A 82 -9.53 7.57 -2.02
CA ALA A 82 -10.38 7.70 -0.83
C ALA A 82 -11.74 7.03 -1.04
#